data_AF-K1THJ2-F1
#
_entry.id   AF-K1THJ2-F1
#
_cell.length_a   1.000
_cell.length_b   1.000
_cell.length_c   1.000
_cell.angle_alpha   90.00
_cell.angle_beta   90.00
_cell.angle_gamma   90.00
#
_symmetry.space_group_name_H-M   'P 1'
#
loop_
_entity.id
_entity.type
_entity.pdbx_description
1 polymer ?
#
loop_
_entity_poly.entity_id
_entity_poly.type
_entity_poly.pdbx_seq_one_letter_code
_entity_poly.pdbx_strand_id
1 'polypeptide(L)'
;GFLTGTYNPAELPDFGIWYDSIRRYVTADPQLYFRMFTDEAFGRQYLRESERPVQHKALLYFNAGHPRIDSIVFDSIPADRVIIEPQSRNRDTIALWFDVPSASLPDTIRGEITYMKHDSLDRLLPSTEKLKLAWRYIESKEEAKEREQLEKEKEKTLAAGEEWVEPEKPSTFTYKFSTTGSVTPETKLYVEFDYPLVRFDSAAVVLTEQMEKEEPRPIRIRWQQDTANMRRWWLDVPWQLKNNYALTIPKGALADVAEQQNDSIAVNYTGVDPEKFATFIVNVVGKSDEASYIVQLLNESGKLLQEKTGVHSGVCRFNYVPAGNVKFRI
;
A
#
# COMPACT_ATOMS: atom_id res chain seq x y z
N GLY A 1 -10.43 23.17 -10.05
CA GLY A 1 -10.17 23.99 -11.24
C GLY A 1 -10.29 25.43 -10.81
N PHE A 2 -9.28 26.26 -11.10
CA PHE A 2 -9.35 27.69 -10.85
C PHE A 2 -10.28 28.35 -11.88
N LEU A 3 -11.00 29.38 -11.49
CA LEU A 3 -11.70 30.26 -12.44
C LEU A 3 -10.62 30.99 -13.23
N THR A 4 -10.40 30.60 -14.47
CA THR A 4 -9.43 31.24 -15.37
C THR A 4 -10.02 32.40 -16.16
N GLY A 5 -11.25 32.84 -15.82
CA GLY A 5 -11.93 33.89 -16.55
C GLY A 5 -13.06 34.58 -15.76
N THR A 6 -13.51 35.70 -16.32
CA THR A 6 -14.65 36.48 -15.86
C THR A 6 -15.90 35.96 -16.57
N TYR A 7 -16.96 35.62 -15.83
CA TYR A 7 -18.20 35.09 -16.40
C TYR A 7 -19.30 36.15 -16.28
N ASN A 8 -19.91 36.53 -17.41
CA ASN A 8 -21.04 37.46 -17.46
C ASN A 8 -22.35 36.68 -17.31
N PRO A 9 -23.12 36.86 -16.23
CA PRO A 9 -24.38 36.12 -16.01
C PRO A 9 -25.43 36.37 -17.10
N ALA A 10 -25.33 37.48 -17.84
CA ALA A 10 -26.26 37.83 -18.93
C ALA A 10 -26.03 37.02 -20.23
N GLU A 11 -24.91 36.30 -20.33
CA GLU A 11 -24.55 35.49 -21.50
C GLU A 11 -24.66 33.98 -21.24
N LEU A 12 -25.13 33.60 -20.05
CA LEU A 12 -25.35 32.20 -19.63
C LEU A 12 -26.79 31.74 -19.92
N PRO A 13 -27.05 30.43 -19.99
CA PRO A 13 -28.40 29.89 -20.22
C PRO A 13 -29.42 30.42 -19.20
N ASP A 14 -30.66 30.62 -19.67
CA ASP A 14 -31.79 31.04 -18.85
C ASP A 14 -31.97 30.11 -17.63
N PHE A 15 -32.25 30.70 -16.47
CA PHE A 15 -32.51 29.98 -15.23
C PHE A 15 -33.89 30.33 -14.68
N GLY A 16 -34.56 29.34 -14.10
CA GLY A 16 -35.83 29.55 -13.44
C GLY A 16 -35.63 30.27 -12.11
N ILE A 17 -36.33 31.38 -11.93
CA ILE A 17 -36.52 32.03 -10.62
C ILE A 17 -37.99 31.86 -10.26
N TRP A 18 -38.28 31.37 -9.06
CA TRP A 18 -39.64 31.36 -8.53
C TRP A 18 -39.66 31.84 -7.09
N TYR A 19 -40.74 32.54 -6.76
CA TYR A 19 -40.97 33.08 -5.44
C TYR A 19 -41.82 32.08 -4.63
N ASP A 20 -41.25 31.55 -3.55
CA ASP A 20 -42.02 30.75 -2.61
C ASP A 20 -42.93 31.70 -1.81
N SER A 21 -44.21 31.73 -2.16
CA SER A 21 -45.19 32.63 -1.53
C SER A 21 -45.48 32.27 -0.06
N ILE A 22 -45.20 31.04 0.35
CA ILE A 22 -45.40 30.58 1.73
C ILE A 22 -44.21 31.01 2.59
N ARG A 23 -42.99 30.83 2.08
CA ARG A 23 -41.76 31.13 2.82
C ARG A 23 -41.22 32.54 2.58
N ARG A 24 -41.83 33.28 1.65
CA ARG A 24 -41.51 34.67 1.27
C ARG A 24 -40.03 34.88 0.93
N TYR A 25 -39.43 33.92 0.22
CA TYR A 25 -38.09 34.10 -0.36
C TYR A 25 -38.03 33.59 -1.78
N VAL A 26 -37.10 34.17 -2.53
CA VAL A 26 -36.81 33.81 -3.92
C VAL A 26 -35.93 32.57 -3.93
N THR A 27 -36.34 31.55 -4.68
CA THR A 27 -35.55 30.35 -4.96
C THR A 27 -35.22 30.34 -6.46
N ALA A 28 -33.98 29.99 -6.80
CA ALA A 28 -33.52 29.94 -8.18
C ALA A 28 -32.67 28.69 -8.39
N ASP A 29 -32.73 28.09 -9.57
CA ASP A 29 -31.79 27.04 -9.94
C ASP A 29 -30.37 27.63 -10.02
N PRO A 30 -29.35 27.00 -9.40
CA PRO A 30 -28.00 27.56 -9.38
C PRO A 30 -27.38 27.54 -10.78
N GLN A 31 -27.06 28.71 -11.33
CA GLN A 31 -26.38 28.86 -12.62
C GLN A 31 -24.91 28.43 -12.60
N LEU A 32 -24.26 28.45 -11.43
CA LEU A 32 -22.85 28.13 -11.24
C LEU A 32 -22.70 27.21 -10.03
N TYR A 33 -22.08 26.05 -10.25
CA TYR A 33 -21.63 25.18 -9.17
C TYR A 33 -20.17 25.51 -8.84
N PHE A 34 -19.96 26.23 -7.73
CA PHE A 34 -18.63 26.37 -7.15
C PHE A 34 -18.30 25.10 -6.36
N ARG A 35 -17.38 24.28 -6.87
CA ARG A 35 -16.65 23.34 -6.02
C ARG A 35 -15.63 24.17 -5.23
N MET A 36 -16.06 24.72 -4.09
CA MET A 36 -15.10 25.17 -3.09
C MET A 36 -14.24 23.95 -2.77
N PHE A 37 -12.92 24.09 -2.91
CA PHE A 37 -12.01 23.13 -2.31
C PHE A 37 -12.47 23.02 -0.86
N THR A 38 -12.83 21.81 -0.43
CA THR A 38 -12.97 21.55 0.99
C THR A 38 -11.57 21.74 1.56
N ASP A 39 -11.26 22.96 1.99
CA ASP A 39 -10.13 23.18 2.88
C ASP A 39 -10.27 22.12 3.95
N GLU A 40 -9.20 21.34 4.14
CA GLU A 40 -9.18 20.33 5.17
C GLU A 40 -9.59 21.01 6.48
N ALA A 41 -10.65 20.51 7.10
CA ALA A 41 -11.19 21.11 8.31
C ALA A 41 -10.03 21.32 9.30
N PHE A 42 -9.86 22.56 9.77
CA PHE A 42 -8.76 22.91 10.65
C PHE A 42 -8.75 21.96 11.86
N GLY A 43 -7.72 21.12 11.92
CA GLY A 43 -7.47 20.20 13.02
C GLY A 43 -6.27 20.67 13.80
N ARG A 44 -6.42 20.79 15.13
CA ARG A 44 -5.26 21.08 16.00
C ARG A 44 -4.26 19.94 15.92
N GLN A 45 -2.99 20.28 15.67
CA GLN A 45 -1.89 19.33 15.70
C GLN A 45 -1.48 18.99 17.13
N TYR A 46 -1.69 17.75 17.55
CA TYR A 46 -1.15 17.17 18.78
C TYR A 46 -1.09 15.65 18.64
N LEU A 47 -0.22 15.00 19.42
CA LEU A 47 -0.17 13.55 19.58
C LEU A 47 -1.37 13.12 20.43
N ARG A 48 -2.30 12.39 19.82
CA ARG A 48 -3.53 11.93 20.48
C ARG A 48 -3.25 10.65 21.27
N GLU A 49 -2.54 9.72 20.66
CA GLU A 49 -2.31 8.39 21.21
C GLU A 49 -1.03 7.79 20.67
N SER A 50 -0.39 6.95 21.48
CA SER A 50 0.78 6.17 21.10
C SER A 50 0.59 4.75 21.58
N GLU A 51 0.69 3.78 20.67
CA GLU A 51 0.55 2.36 20.99
C GLU A 51 1.65 1.53 20.33
N ARG A 52 1.89 0.34 20.86
CA ARG A 52 2.81 -0.64 20.29
C ARG A 52 2.06 -1.96 20.11
N PRO A 53 1.31 -2.13 19.00
CA PRO A 53 0.48 -3.32 18.80
C PRO A 53 1.33 -4.58 18.61
N VAL A 54 2.51 -4.44 18.00
CA VAL A 54 3.42 -5.56 17.73
C VAL A 54 4.82 -5.23 18.24
N GLN A 55 5.60 -6.26 18.59
CA GLN A 55 6.92 -6.08 19.21
C GLN A 55 7.82 -5.12 18.39
N HIS A 56 7.88 -5.27 17.08
CA HIS A 56 8.73 -4.44 16.21
C HIS A 56 7.99 -3.24 15.58
N LYS A 57 6.76 -2.94 16.01
CA LYS A 57 5.93 -1.86 15.43
C LYS A 57 5.26 -1.02 16.50
N ALA A 58 5.52 0.29 16.48
CA ALA A 58 4.74 1.28 17.21
C ALA A 58 3.95 2.18 16.26
N LEU A 59 2.79 2.66 16.73
CA LEU A 59 1.92 3.59 16.02
C LEU A 59 1.77 4.87 16.85
N LEU A 60 1.99 6.00 16.19
CA LEU A 60 1.75 7.33 16.73
C LEU A 60 0.58 7.95 15.98
N TYR A 61 -0.52 8.21 16.70
CA TYR A 61 -1.72 8.82 16.16
C TYR A 61 -1.73 10.31 16.48
N PHE A 62 -1.69 11.13 15.44
CA PHE A 62 -1.87 12.57 15.55
C PHE A 62 -3.32 12.96 15.26
N ASN A 63 -3.76 14.06 15.85
CA ASN A 63 -5.11 14.57 15.63
C ASN A 63 -5.30 15.22 14.25
N ALA A 64 -4.21 15.72 13.65
CA ALA A 64 -4.21 16.28 12.31
C ALA A 64 -3.08 15.67 11.46
N GLY A 65 -3.33 15.64 10.15
CA GLY A 65 -2.42 15.08 9.16
C GLY A 65 -1.12 15.86 9.03
N HIS A 66 -0.10 15.20 8.49
CA HIS A 66 1.20 15.81 8.20
C HIS A 66 1.89 16.45 9.44
N PRO A 67 2.06 15.71 10.55
CA PRO A 67 2.83 16.19 11.69
C PRO A 67 4.24 16.60 11.24
N ARG A 68 4.69 17.80 11.64
CA ARG A 68 6.09 18.21 11.48
C ARG A 68 6.88 17.74 12.70
N ILE A 69 7.66 16.69 12.50
CA ILE A 69 8.46 16.06 13.55
C ILE A 69 9.91 16.51 13.36
N ASP A 70 10.49 17.07 14.42
CA ASP A 70 11.87 17.53 14.43
C ASP A 70 12.82 16.40 14.84
N SER A 71 12.42 15.58 15.83
CA SER A 71 13.23 14.46 16.31
C SER A 71 12.38 13.39 17.00
N ILE A 72 12.78 12.12 16.84
CA ILE A 72 12.31 10.99 17.66
C ILE A 72 13.55 10.28 18.18
N VAL A 73 13.65 10.11 19.51
CA VAL A 73 14.78 9.46 20.17
C VAL A 73 14.25 8.45 21.17
N PHE A 74 14.85 7.26 21.22
CA PHE A 74 14.52 6.21 22.18
C PHE A 74 15.73 5.88 23.06
N ASP A 75 15.47 5.57 24.33
CA ASP A 75 16.53 5.34 25.33
C ASP A 75 17.37 4.09 25.03
N SER A 76 16.75 3.08 24.40
CA SER A 76 17.35 1.75 24.20
C SER A 76 17.45 1.33 22.73
N ILE A 77 17.09 2.21 21.80
CA ILE A 77 17.09 1.91 20.36
C ILE A 77 17.85 3.02 19.63
N PRO A 78 18.93 2.68 18.90
CA PRO A 78 19.65 3.64 18.06
C PRO A 78 18.73 4.27 17.00
N ALA A 79 18.90 5.57 16.73
CA ALA A 79 18.02 6.31 15.82
C ALA A 79 18.07 5.80 14.36
N ASP A 80 19.22 5.28 13.92
CA ASP A 80 19.43 4.67 12.60
C ASP A 80 18.68 3.35 12.43
N ARG A 81 18.25 2.72 13.52
CA ARG A 81 17.50 1.46 13.54
C ARG A 81 15.99 1.68 13.69
N VAL A 82 15.53 2.92 13.64
CA VAL A 82 14.12 3.29 13.68
C VAL A 82 13.69 3.69 12.28
N ILE A 83 12.86 2.87 11.66
CA ILE A 83 12.33 3.14 10.34
C ILE A 83 10.95 3.80 10.48
N ILE A 84 10.77 4.97 9.87
CA ILE A 84 9.55 5.79 9.98
C ILE A 84 8.73 5.63 8.70
N GLU A 85 7.51 5.11 8.82
CA GLU A 85 6.58 4.91 7.71
C GLU A 85 5.27 5.70 7.94
N PRO A 86 4.91 6.65 7.07
CA PRO A 86 3.61 7.30 7.12
C PRO A 86 2.51 6.33 6.65
N GLN A 87 1.58 5.96 7.52
CA GLN A 87 0.64 4.85 7.28
C GLN A 87 -0.69 5.27 6.63
N SER A 88 -1.16 6.50 6.83
CA SER A 88 -2.55 6.86 6.45
C SER A 88 -2.65 7.74 5.22
N ARG A 89 -3.79 7.66 4.53
CA ARG A 89 -4.15 8.53 3.39
C ARG A 89 -4.09 10.01 3.77
N ASN A 90 -4.49 10.34 5.00
CA ASN A 90 -4.45 11.69 5.55
C ASN A 90 -3.10 12.02 6.22
N ARG A 91 -2.19 11.03 6.32
CA ARG A 91 -0.86 11.13 6.95
C ARG A 91 -0.90 11.65 8.39
N ASP A 92 -1.94 11.30 9.13
CA ASP A 92 -2.12 11.57 10.57
C ASP A 92 -1.54 10.47 11.46
N THR A 93 -1.16 9.34 10.89
CA THR A 93 -0.63 8.17 11.63
C THR A 93 0.74 7.80 11.11
N ILE A 94 1.68 7.64 12.04
CA ILE A 94 3.06 7.24 11.75
C ILE A 94 3.31 5.87 12.37
N ALA A 95 3.79 4.93 11.56
CA ALA A 95 4.38 3.69 12.04
C ALA A 95 5.88 3.87 12.25
N LEU A 96 6.35 3.38 13.39
CA LEU A 96 7.75 3.24 13.73
C LEU A 96 8.08 1.75 13.75
N TRP A 97 9.06 1.35 12.96
CA TRP A 97 9.56 -0.01 12.92
C TRP A 97 10.94 -0.07 13.57
N PHE A 98 11.17 -1.11 14.37
CA PHE A 98 12.40 -1.26 15.16
C PHE A 98 13.25 -2.40 14.62
N ASP A 99 14.37 -2.07 13.96
CA ASP A 99 15.36 -3.02 13.42
C ASP A 99 16.37 -3.45 14.50
N VAL A 100 15.87 -4.13 15.53
CA VAL A 100 16.70 -4.61 16.63
C VAL A 100 16.28 -6.03 16.98
N PRO A 101 17.19 -6.90 17.45
CA PRO A 101 16.83 -8.25 17.79
C PRO A 101 15.70 -8.32 18.82
N SER A 102 14.77 -9.25 18.65
CA SER A 102 13.61 -9.37 19.55
C SER A 102 14.01 -9.55 21.02
N ALA A 103 15.15 -10.20 21.27
CA ALA A 103 15.72 -10.39 22.62
C ALA A 103 16.27 -9.10 23.25
N SER A 104 16.64 -8.10 22.44
CA SER A 104 17.16 -6.82 22.92
C SER A 104 16.06 -5.78 23.13
N LEU A 105 14.85 -6.03 22.63
CA LEU A 105 13.72 -5.13 22.78
C LEU A 105 13.13 -5.20 24.19
N PRO A 106 13.09 -4.08 24.94
CA PRO A 106 12.44 -4.05 26.23
C PRO A 106 10.91 -4.17 26.08
N ASP A 107 10.25 -4.67 27.12
CA ASP A 107 8.78 -4.71 27.21
C ASP A 107 8.17 -3.31 27.04
N THR A 108 8.81 -2.29 27.63
CA THR A 108 8.42 -0.88 27.46
C THR A 108 9.55 -0.10 26.85
N ILE A 109 9.37 0.33 25.61
CA ILE A 109 10.28 1.28 24.96
C ILE A 109 9.93 2.68 25.46
N ARG A 110 10.94 3.39 25.97
CA ARG A 110 10.83 4.79 26.40
C ARG A 110 11.62 5.67 25.46
N GLY A 111 11.13 6.89 25.27
CA GLY A 111 11.77 7.87 24.42
C GLY A 111 11.07 9.20 24.48
N GLU A 112 11.47 10.10 23.58
CA GLU A 112 10.92 11.43 23.46
C GLU A 112 10.70 11.76 21.98
N ILE A 113 9.60 12.45 21.70
CA ILE A 113 9.29 13.01 20.39
C ILE A 113 9.21 14.53 20.50
N THR A 114 9.95 15.22 19.63
CA THR A 114 9.86 16.66 19.45
C THR A 114 9.14 16.93 18.13
N TYR A 115 7.99 17.60 18.21
CA TYR A 115 7.17 17.89 17.05
C TYR A 115 6.43 19.23 17.22
N MET A 116 5.99 19.78 16.11
CA MET A 116 5.23 21.03 16.07
C MET A 116 3.78 20.77 16.53
N LYS A 117 3.40 21.36 17.66
CA LYS A 117 2.11 21.21 18.33
C LYS A 117 1.37 22.54 18.42
N HIS A 118 0.05 22.53 18.31
CA HIS A 118 -0.76 23.73 18.56
C HIS A 118 -0.90 23.99 20.07
N ASP A 119 -0.64 25.23 20.50
CA ASP A 119 -0.88 25.68 21.86
C ASP A 119 -2.36 26.10 22.09
N SER A 120 -2.67 26.64 23.27
CA SER A 120 -4.01 27.12 23.61
C SER A 120 -4.48 28.33 22.79
N LEU A 121 -3.55 29.02 22.10
CA LEU A 121 -3.80 30.18 21.26
C LEU A 121 -3.68 29.83 19.76
N ASP A 122 -3.76 28.54 19.43
CA ASP A 122 -3.68 28.02 18.07
C ASP A 122 -2.38 28.38 17.33
N ARG A 123 -1.28 28.58 18.07
CA ARG A 123 0.05 28.77 17.49
C ARG A 123 0.81 27.45 17.46
N LEU A 124 1.41 27.17 16.30
CA LEU A 124 2.21 25.98 16.09
C LEU A 124 3.63 26.19 16.64
N LEU A 125 3.99 25.49 17.71
CA LEU A 125 5.27 25.60 18.41
C LEU A 125 5.90 24.22 18.64
N PRO A 126 7.24 24.11 18.68
CA PRO A 126 7.89 22.85 19.00
C PRO A 126 7.56 22.43 20.43
N SER A 127 7.16 21.18 20.60
CA SER A 127 6.82 20.58 21.88
C SER A 127 7.45 19.19 21.99
N THR A 128 8.07 18.91 23.13
CA THR A 128 8.66 17.61 23.44
C THR A 128 7.73 16.82 24.35
N GLU A 129 7.35 15.63 23.91
CA GLU A 129 6.50 14.70 24.68
C GLU A 129 7.22 13.38 24.91
N LYS A 130 7.01 12.79 26.09
CA LYS A 130 7.60 11.50 26.46
C LYS A 130 6.75 10.36 25.89
N LEU A 131 7.40 9.46 25.17
CA LEU A 131 6.80 8.24 24.64
C LEU A 131 7.00 7.08 25.62
N LYS A 132 5.91 6.36 25.89
CA LYS A 132 5.92 5.12 26.67
C LYS A 132 5.18 4.03 25.90
N LEU A 133 5.94 3.24 25.15
CA LEU A 133 5.45 2.24 24.22
C LEU A 133 5.57 0.85 24.85
N ALA A 134 4.56 0.49 25.65
CA ALA A 134 4.48 -0.83 26.27
C ALA A 134 3.94 -1.86 25.26
N TRP A 135 4.60 -3.01 25.20
CA TRP A 135 4.12 -4.19 24.51
C TRP A 135 4.19 -5.37 25.46
N ARG A 136 3.16 -6.21 25.41
CA ARG A 136 3.12 -7.46 26.16
C ARG A 136 2.71 -8.54 25.18
N TYR A 137 3.53 -9.58 25.08
CA TYR A 137 3.15 -10.77 24.34
C TYR A 137 1.93 -11.41 25.00
N ILE A 138 0.90 -11.65 24.20
CA ILE A 138 -0.30 -12.39 24.60
C ILE A 138 -0.29 -13.66 23.77
N GLU A 139 0.06 -14.78 24.39
CA GLU A 139 0.04 -16.10 23.74
C GLU A 139 -1.39 -16.44 23.33
N SER A 140 -1.57 -16.84 22.08
CA SER A 140 -2.88 -17.28 21.60
C SER A 140 -3.23 -18.65 22.20
N LYS A 141 -4.53 -18.97 22.28
CA LYS A 141 -4.99 -20.28 22.79
C LYS A 141 -4.50 -21.46 21.92
N GLU A 142 -4.10 -21.20 20.69
CA GLU A 142 -3.59 -22.21 19.74
C GLU A 142 -2.10 -22.43 19.94
N GLU A 143 -1.33 -21.35 20.08
CA GLU A 143 0.11 -21.40 20.41
C GLU A 143 0.38 -22.11 21.74
N ALA A 144 -0.47 -21.87 22.75
CA ALA A 144 -0.38 -22.56 24.05
C ALA A 144 -0.60 -24.08 23.92
N LYS A 145 -1.51 -24.52 23.02
CA LYS A 145 -1.76 -25.94 22.77
C LYS A 145 -0.64 -26.58 21.98
N GLU A 146 -0.07 -25.88 20.99
CA GLU A 146 1.08 -26.36 20.22
C GLU A 146 2.32 -26.50 21.10
N ARG A 147 2.56 -25.53 22.00
CA ARG A 147 3.61 -25.62 23.01
C ARG A 147 3.42 -26.84 23.92
N GLU A 148 2.21 -27.07 24.43
CA GLU A 148 1.89 -28.24 25.26
C GLU A 148 2.09 -29.57 24.51
N GLN A 149 1.79 -29.61 23.22
CA GLN A 149 2.05 -30.77 22.36
C GLN A 149 3.55 -31.00 22.15
N LEU A 150 4.31 -29.94 21.85
CA LEU A 150 5.77 -30.00 21.70
C LEU A 150 6.47 -30.40 23.00
N GLU A 151 6.00 -29.92 24.15
CA GLU A 151 6.53 -30.32 25.46
C GLU A 151 6.27 -31.81 25.73
N LYS A 152 5.07 -32.32 25.39
CA LYS A 152 4.77 -33.75 25.50
C LYS A 152 5.60 -34.61 24.55
N GLU A 153 5.88 -34.14 23.34
CA GLU A 153 6.75 -34.83 22.39
C GLU A 153 8.21 -34.81 22.85
N LYS A 154 8.68 -33.70 23.41
CA LYS A 154 10.00 -33.58 24.03
C LYS A 154 10.16 -34.51 25.23
N GLU A 155 9.15 -34.61 26.08
CA GLU A 155 9.17 -35.54 27.22
C GLU A 155 9.16 -37.01 26.75
N LYS A 156 8.40 -37.34 25.71
CA LYS A 156 8.35 -38.71 25.15
C LYS A 156 9.67 -39.13 24.49
N THR A 157 10.30 -38.24 23.73
CA THR A 157 11.58 -38.49 23.04
C THR A 157 12.75 -38.56 24.03
N LEU A 158 12.78 -37.68 25.03
CA LEU A 158 13.75 -37.73 26.13
C LEU A 158 13.57 -39.01 26.96
N ALA A 159 12.32 -39.43 27.23
CA ALA A 159 12.03 -40.69 27.92
C ALA A 159 12.37 -41.94 27.07
N ALA A 160 12.37 -41.81 25.75
CA ALA A 160 12.82 -42.84 24.81
C ALA A 160 14.36 -42.88 24.65
N GLY A 161 15.09 -41.93 25.22
CA GLY A 161 16.55 -41.86 25.18
C GLY A 161 17.13 -41.32 23.87
N GLU A 162 16.32 -40.69 23.02
CA GLU A 162 16.75 -40.05 21.78
C GLU A 162 17.06 -38.56 21.99
N GLU A 163 18.02 -38.03 21.24
CA GLU A 163 18.42 -36.62 21.30
C GLU A 163 17.31 -35.75 20.68
N TRP A 164 16.64 -34.93 21.49
CA TRP A 164 15.56 -34.06 21.02
C TRP A 164 16.12 -32.95 20.12
N VAL A 165 15.80 -33.04 18.83
CA VAL A 165 15.98 -31.94 17.88
C VAL A 165 14.72 -31.09 17.91
N GLU A 166 14.84 -29.83 18.34
CA GLU A 166 13.72 -28.89 18.32
C GLU A 166 13.25 -28.72 16.86
N PRO A 167 11.97 -29.00 16.54
CA PRO A 167 11.49 -28.87 15.18
C PRO A 167 11.65 -27.42 14.71
N GLU A 168 12.14 -27.23 13.48
CA GLU A 168 12.24 -25.90 12.89
C GLU A 168 10.85 -25.26 12.88
N LYS A 169 10.67 -24.18 13.65
CA LYS A 169 9.42 -23.43 13.61
C LYS A 169 9.21 -22.89 12.20
N PRO A 170 8.03 -23.08 11.60
CA PRO A 170 7.74 -22.53 10.29
C PRO A 170 7.93 -21.02 10.33
N SER A 171 8.50 -20.47 9.25
CA SER A 171 8.71 -19.03 9.16
C SER A 171 7.36 -18.31 9.20
N THR A 172 7.24 -17.31 10.07
CA THR A 172 6.10 -16.39 10.13
C THR A 172 6.18 -15.28 9.08
N PHE A 173 7.21 -15.29 8.24
CA PHE A 173 7.46 -14.30 7.21
C PHE A 173 6.31 -14.29 6.19
N THR A 174 5.56 -13.19 6.18
CA THR A 174 4.33 -13.07 5.40
C THR A 174 4.50 -12.08 4.26
N TYR A 175 4.00 -12.45 3.08
CA TYR A 175 4.07 -11.65 1.86
C TYR A 175 2.79 -11.81 1.04
N LYS A 176 2.49 -10.77 0.24
CA LYS A 176 1.35 -10.75 -0.67
C LYS A 176 1.75 -10.22 -2.04
N PHE A 177 1.64 -11.07 -3.06
CA PHE A 177 1.76 -10.64 -4.45
C PHE A 177 0.50 -9.92 -4.92
N SER A 178 0.68 -8.90 -5.76
CA SER A 178 -0.43 -8.11 -6.32
C SER A 178 -1.36 -8.92 -7.23
N THR A 179 -0.79 -9.90 -7.93
CA THR A 179 -1.50 -10.86 -8.77
C THR A 179 -0.76 -12.19 -8.75
N THR A 180 -1.48 -13.28 -8.99
CA THR A 180 -0.95 -14.63 -9.20
C THR A 180 -1.66 -15.27 -10.38
N GLY A 181 -0.95 -16.14 -11.12
CA GLY A 181 -1.50 -16.79 -12.31
C GLY A 181 -1.38 -15.91 -13.57
N SER A 182 -2.49 -15.48 -14.16
CA SER A 182 -2.47 -14.87 -15.49
C SER A 182 -1.94 -13.43 -15.50
N VAL A 183 -1.03 -13.15 -16.44
CA VAL A 183 -0.36 -11.83 -16.59
C VAL A 183 -0.37 -11.35 -18.04
N THR A 184 -0.43 -10.03 -18.19
CA THR A 184 -0.35 -9.32 -19.47
C THR A 184 0.94 -8.49 -19.53
N PRO A 185 1.40 -8.08 -20.73
CA PRO A 185 2.52 -7.14 -20.87
C PRO A 185 2.35 -5.81 -20.13
N GLU A 186 1.12 -5.42 -19.80
CA GLU A 186 0.81 -4.21 -19.02
C GLU A 186 0.68 -4.47 -17.51
N THR A 187 0.79 -5.73 -17.08
CA THR A 187 0.64 -6.12 -15.69
C THR A 187 1.83 -5.65 -14.87
N LYS A 188 1.59 -4.70 -13.96
CA LYS A 188 2.57 -4.25 -12.98
C LYS A 188 2.55 -5.16 -11.76
N LEU A 189 3.61 -5.95 -11.59
CA LEU A 189 3.75 -6.86 -10.46
C LEU A 189 4.40 -6.13 -9.28
N TYR A 190 3.82 -6.30 -8.10
CA TYR A 190 4.46 -5.91 -6.84
C TYR A 190 4.24 -6.98 -5.79
N VAL A 191 5.14 -7.02 -4.81
CA VAL A 191 4.97 -7.76 -3.56
C VAL A 191 4.89 -6.76 -2.41
N GLU A 192 3.96 -7.01 -1.50
CA GLU A 192 3.80 -6.27 -0.26
C GLU A 192 4.11 -7.17 0.93
N PHE A 193 4.97 -6.70 1.82
CA PHE A 193 5.38 -7.42 3.03
C PHE A 193 4.66 -6.86 4.25
N ASP A 194 4.46 -7.69 5.27
CA ASP A 194 3.86 -7.23 6.52
C ASP A 194 4.83 -6.32 7.30
N TYR A 195 6.13 -6.61 7.21
CA TYR A 195 7.22 -5.85 7.82
C TYR A 195 8.15 -5.28 6.73
N PRO A 196 8.77 -4.12 6.95
CA PRO A 196 9.77 -3.60 6.03
C PRO A 196 11.00 -4.50 5.97
N LEU A 197 11.55 -4.68 4.77
CA LEU A 197 12.76 -5.46 4.56
C LEU A 197 14.00 -4.67 4.98
N VAL A 198 14.90 -5.33 5.71
CA VAL A 198 16.23 -4.80 6.07
C VAL A 198 17.33 -5.43 5.23
N ARG A 199 17.09 -6.65 4.73
CA ARG A 199 18.01 -7.36 3.83
C ARG A 199 17.25 -7.95 2.66
N PHE A 200 17.81 -7.76 1.47
CA PHE A 200 17.31 -8.36 0.25
C PHE A 200 18.46 -8.74 -0.68
N ASP A 201 18.68 -10.05 -0.87
CA ASP A 201 19.57 -10.59 -1.89
C ASP A 201 18.84 -10.71 -3.23
N SER A 202 18.80 -9.60 -3.96
CA SER A 202 18.18 -9.55 -5.29
C SER A 202 18.91 -10.40 -6.35
N ALA A 203 20.17 -10.79 -6.11
CA ALA A 203 20.94 -11.58 -7.07
C ALA A 203 20.61 -13.08 -7.00
N ALA A 204 20.18 -13.55 -5.83
CA ALA A 204 19.71 -14.92 -5.64
C ALA A 204 18.30 -15.18 -6.23
N VAL A 205 17.55 -14.12 -6.53
CA VAL A 205 16.20 -14.23 -7.11
C VAL A 205 16.26 -14.48 -8.61
N VAL A 206 15.55 -15.50 -9.06
CA VAL A 206 15.52 -15.91 -10.46
C VAL A 206 14.07 -15.95 -10.95
N LEU A 207 13.79 -15.28 -12.07
CA LEU A 207 12.59 -15.52 -12.85
C LEU A 207 12.96 -16.40 -14.03
N THR A 208 12.36 -17.58 -14.14
CA THR A 208 12.56 -18.46 -15.28
C THR A 208 11.39 -18.32 -16.24
N GLU A 209 11.66 -17.98 -17.50
CA GLU A 209 10.66 -18.00 -18.57
C GLU A 209 10.70 -19.35 -19.29
N GLN A 210 9.53 -19.93 -19.47
CA GLN A 210 9.31 -21.19 -20.18
C GLN A 210 8.43 -20.94 -21.39
N MET A 211 8.98 -21.23 -22.58
CA MET A 211 8.28 -21.18 -23.85
C MET A 211 7.87 -22.60 -24.27
N GLU A 212 6.81 -22.74 -25.06
CA GLU A 212 6.22 -24.05 -25.40
C GLU A 212 7.18 -24.99 -26.14
N LYS A 213 8.19 -24.45 -26.85
CA LYS A 213 9.12 -25.20 -27.69
C LYS A 213 10.60 -24.92 -27.43
N GLU A 214 10.93 -24.16 -26.39
CA GLU A 214 12.31 -23.82 -26.05
C GLU A 214 12.62 -24.21 -24.60
N GLU A 215 13.91 -24.38 -24.30
CA GLU A 215 14.35 -24.64 -22.94
C GLU A 215 14.05 -23.44 -22.03
N PRO A 216 13.72 -23.69 -20.75
CA PRO A 216 13.49 -22.62 -19.80
C PRO A 216 14.74 -21.74 -19.66
N ARG A 217 14.56 -20.42 -19.76
CA ARG A 217 15.66 -19.45 -19.68
C ARG A 217 15.49 -18.52 -18.48
N PRO A 218 16.55 -18.27 -17.69
CA PRO A 218 16.49 -17.29 -16.62
C PRO A 218 16.48 -15.87 -17.20
N ILE A 219 15.58 -15.04 -16.69
CA ILE A 219 15.49 -13.61 -16.98
C ILE A 219 15.87 -12.84 -15.73
N ARG A 220 16.73 -11.84 -15.91
CA ARG A 220 17.04 -10.89 -14.85
C ARG A 220 15.93 -9.84 -14.76
N ILE A 221 15.33 -9.73 -13.59
CA ILE A 221 14.28 -8.75 -13.30
C ILE A 221 14.83 -7.64 -12.40
N ARG A 222 14.27 -6.44 -12.55
CA ARG A 222 14.63 -5.31 -11.70
C ARG A 222 13.64 -5.17 -10.57
N TRP A 223 14.17 -5.10 -9.35
CA TRP A 223 13.41 -4.84 -8.14
C TRP A 223 13.55 -3.38 -7.74
N GLN A 224 12.44 -2.73 -7.40
CA GLN A 224 12.42 -1.34 -6.97
C GLN A 224 11.52 -1.19 -5.76
N GLN A 225 12.06 -0.67 -4.66
CA GLN A 225 11.24 -0.32 -3.50
C GLN A 225 10.34 0.86 -3.83
N ASP A 226 9.08 0.79 -3.43
CA ASP A 226 8.11 1.87 -3.61
C ASP A 226 8.44 3.03 -2.66
N THR A 227 8.53 4.24 -3.21
CA THR A 227 8.88 5.45 -2.45
C THR A 227 7.78 5.92 -1.50
N ALA A 228 6.51 5.54 -1.76
CA ALA A 228 5.37 5.91 -0.93
C ALA A 228 5.01 4.83 0.10
N ASN A 229 5.37 3.57 -0.17
CA ASN A 229 5.17 2.45 0.75
C ASN A 229 6.41 1.55 0.75
N MET A 230 7.29 1.73 1.74
CA MET A 230 8.54 0.98 1.85
C MET A 230 8.38 -0.54 1.96
N ARG A 231 7.20 -1.03 2.36
CA ARG A 231 6.88 -2.46 2.44
C ARG A 231 6.47 -3.04 1.08
N ARG A 232 6.31 -2.20 0.07
CA ARG A 232 6.00 -2.61 -1.30
C ARG A 232 7.25 -2.56 -2.17
N TRP A 233 7.42 -3.62 -2.96
CA TRP A 233 8.49 -3.75 -3.94
C TRP A 233 7.90 -4.07 -5.30
N TRP A 234 8.23 -3.24 -6.29
CA TRP A 234 7.85 -3.40 -7.69
C TRP A 234 8.83 -4.33 -8.40
N LEU A 235 8.28 -5.24 -9.21
CA LEU A 235 9.03 -6.13 -10.08
C LEU A 235 8.78 -5.69 -11.52
N ASP A 236 9.84 -5.23 -12.17
CA ASP A 236 9.81 -4.92 -13.60
C ASP A 236 10.10 -6.20 -14.39
N VAL A 237 9.03 -6.76 -14.95
CA VAL A 237 9.06 -8.04 -15.67
C VAL A 237 8.57 -7.81 -17.10
N PRO A 238 9.36 -8.15 -18.13
CA PRO A 238 8.99 -7.96 -19.53
C PRO A 238 8.07 -9.10 -20.02
N TRP A 239 6.87 -9.21 -19.45
CA TRP A 239 5.94 -10.28 -19.77
C TRP A 239 5.67 -10.40 -21.28
N GLN A 240 5.86 -11.60 -21.80
CA GLN A 240 5.47 -12.05 -23.13
C GLN A 240 4.19 -12.88 -23.06
N LEU A 241 3.40 -12.79 -24.13
CA LEU A 241 2.16 -13.54 -24.33
C LEU A 241 2.44 -15.02 -24.55
N LYS A 242 1.51 -15.90 -24.14
CA LYS A 242 1.61 -17.39 -24.21
C LYS A 242 2.77 -18.04 -23.44
N ASN A 243 3.74 -17.27 -22.94
CA ASN A 243 4.87 -17.79 -22.18
C ASN A 243 4.50 -18.03 -20.71
N ASN A 244 5.10 -19.05 -20.09
CA ASN A 244 4.97 -19.31 -18.66
C ASN A 244 6.20 -18.77 -17.92
N TYR A 245 6.02 -18.42 -16.66
CA TYR A 245 7.10 -17.93 -15.82
C TYR A 245 7.04 -18.56 -14.44
N ALA A 246 8.21 -18.86 -13.88
CA ALA A 246 8.38 -19.32 -12.52
C ALA A 246 9.33 -18.35 -11.79
N LEU A 247 8.79 -17.60 -10.83
CA LEU A 247 9.58 -16.79 -9.92
C LEU A 247 10.04 -17.65 -8.76
N THR A 248 11.34 -17.69 -8.51
CA THR A 248 11.94 -18.43 -7.40
C THR A 248 12.77 -17.49 -6.54
N ILE A 249 12.44 -17.44 -5.25
CA ILE A 249 13.20 -16.72 -4.23
C ILE A 249 13.68 -17.78 -3.22
N PRO A 250 14.99 -18.01 -3.08
CA PRO A 250 15.50 -19.04 -2.19
C PRO A 250 15.28 -18.68 -0.72
N LYS A 251 15.25 -19.70 0.16
CA LYS A 251 15.21 -19.53 1.62
C LYS A 251 16.31 -18.58 2.07
N GLY A 252 15.95 -17.60 2.91
CA GLY A 252 16.89 -16.63 3.47
C GLY A 252 17.36 -15.52 2.51
N ALA A 253 16.76 -15.37 1.32
CA ALA A 253 17.06 -14.23 0.44
C ALA A 253 16.54 -12.89 0.98
N LEU A 254 15.47 -12.93 1.77
CA LEU A 254 14.77 -11.80 2.36
C LEU A 254 14.91 -11.86 3.89
N ALA A 255 15.12 -10.71 4.52
CA ALA A 255 14.94 -10.57 5.97
C ALA A 255 14.27 -9.25 6.30
N ASP A 256 13.39 -9.28 7.29
CA ASP A 256 12.68 -8.10 7.81
C ASP A 256 13.26 -7.57 9.12
N VAL A 257 12.71 -6.45 9.60
CA VAL A 257 13.09 -5.80 10.88
C VAL A 257 12.88 -6.66 12.12
N ALA A 258 12.11 -7.74 12.02
CA ALA A 258 11.87 -8.69 13.09
C ALA A 258 12.79 -9.91 12.99
N GLU A 259 13.85 -9.81 12.18
CA GLU A 259 14.82 -10.88 11.87
C GLU A 259 14.18 -12.14 11.24
N GLN A 260 12.94 -12.04 10.77
CA GLN A 260 12.28 -13.15 10.10
C GLN A 260 12.83 -13.27 8.69
N GLN A 261 13.05 -14.51 8.27
CA GLN A 261 13.54 -14.82 6.94
C GLN A 261 12.48 -15.55 6.15
N ASN A 262 12.42 -15.29 4.85
CA ASN A 262 11.56 -16.07 3.98
C ASN A 262 12.02 -17.53 3.91
N ASP A 263 11.07 -18.45 3.83
CA ASP A 263 11.33 -19.77 3.26
C ASP A 263 11.40 -19.68 1.73
N SER A 264 11.61 -20.80 1.04
CA SER A 264 11.62 -20.87 -0.41
C SER A 264 10.26 -20.44 -0.97
N ILE A 265 10.23 -19.35 -1.74
CA ILE A 265 9.03 -18.84 -2.41
C ILE A 265 9.10 -19.23 -3.88
N ALA A 266 8.07 -19.93 -4.36
CA ALA A 266 7.90 -20.25 -5.76
C ALA A 266 6.52 -19.78 -6.24
N VAL A 267 6.49 -18.90 -7.24
CA VAL A 267 5.23 -18.37 -7.80
C VAL A 267 5.24 -18.52 -9.30
N ASN A 268 4.17 -19.11 -9.83
CA ASN A 268 4.00 -19.32 -11.26
C ASN A 268 3.07 -18.28 -11.86
N TYR A 269 3.44 -17.83 -13.05
CA TYR A 269 2.67 -16.90 -13.87
C TYR A 269 2.49 -17.45 -15.28
N THR A 270 1.36 -17.12 -15.90
CA THR A 270 1.05 -17.51 -17.27
C THR A 270 0.72 -16.28 -18.09
N GLY A 271 1.54 -15.99 -19.09
CA GLY A 271 1.29 -14.98 -20.10
C GLY A 271 -0.01 -15.29 -20.83
N VAL A 272 -0.91 -14.32 -20.87
CA VAL A 272 -2.22 -14.52 -21.47
C VAL A 272 -2.14 -14.89 -22.95
N ASP A 273 -3.12 -15.68 -23.40
CA ASP A 273 -3.29 -15.99 -24.82
C ASP A 273 -3.97 -14.81 -25.54
N PRO A 274 -3.34 -14.18 -26.54
CA PRO A 274 -3.92 -13.05 -27.28
C PRO A 274 -5.28 -13.36 -27.89
N GLU A 275 -5.61 -14.62 -28.19
CA GLU A 275 -6.91 -15.02 -28.74
C GLU A 275 -8.08 -14.81 -27.74
N LYS A 276 -7.77 -14.73 -26.44
CA LYS A 276 -8.78 -14.53 -25.38
C LYS A 276 -9.06 -13.06 -25.09
N PHE A 277 -8.39 -12.14 -25.77
CA PHE A 277 -8.44 -10.70 -25.47
C PHE A 277 -8.66 -9.87 -26.73
N ALA A 278 -9.34 -8.75 -26.56
CA ALA A 278 -9.53 -7.73 -27.59
C ALA A 278 -8.70 -6.48 -27.29
N THR A 279 -8.48 -5.67 -28.33
CA THR A 279 -7.96 -4.31 -28.18
C THR A 279 -9.04 -3.33 -28.59
N PHE A 280 -9.41 -2.42 -27.69
CA PHE A 280 -10.33 -1.34 -28.01
C PHE A 280 -9.54 -0.09 -28.41
N ILE A 281 -9.89 0.47 -29.56
CA ILE A 281 -9.35 1.74 -30.04
C ILE A 281 -10.49 2.73 -30.02
N VAL A 282 -10.43 3.69 -29.10
CA VAL A 282 -11.47 4.70 -28.89
C VAL A 282 -10.93 6.03 -29.39
N ASN A 283 -11.64 6.68 -30.30
CA ASN A 283 -11.33 8.06 -30.67
C ASN A 283 -12.10 9.00 -29.73
N VAL A 284 -11.38 9.67 -28.83
CA VAL A 284 -11.95 10.62 -27.87
C VAL A 284 -12.02 11.99 -28.54
N VAL A 285 -13.20 12.58 -28.60
CA VAL A 285 -13.40 13.95 -29.10
C VAL A 285 -13.72 14.83 -27.90
N GLY A 286 -12.73 15.59 -27.46
CA GLY A 286 -12.88 16.54 -26.36
C GLY A 286 -13.69 17.77 -26.77
N LYS A 287 -14.23 18.47 -25.78
CA LYS A 287 -14.92 19.76 -25.96
C LYS A 287 -13.96 20.88 -26.36
N SER A 288 -12.69 20.76 -25.98
CA SER A 288 -11.57 21.63 -26.38
C SER A 288 -10.27 20.83 -26.36
N ASP A 289 -9.23 21.33 -27.01
CA ASP A 289 -7.92 20.67 -27.08
C ASP A 289 -7.22 20.60 -25.71
N GLU A 290 -7.54 21.52 -24.81
CA GLU A 290 -7.01 21.56 -23.44
C GLU A 290 -7.80 20.67 -22.46
N ALA A 291 -8.97 20.16 -22.86
CA ALA A 291 -9.78 19.31 -22.01
C ALA A 291 -9.09 17.96 -21.79
N SER A 292 -8.98 17.56 -20.52
CA SER A 292 -8.44 16.27 -20.11
C SER A 292 -9.56 15.42 -19.49
N TYR A 293 -9.66 14.18 -19.95
CA TYR A 293 -10.67 13.21 -19.54
C TYR A 293 -10.04 12.04 -18.79
N ILE A 294 -10.87 11.37 -17.99
CA ILE A 294 -10.55 10.06 -17.41
C ILE A 294 -11.43 9.04 -18.10
N VAL A 295 -10.83 8.19 -18.94
CA VAL A 295 -11.57 7.16 -19.67
C VAL A 295 -11.39 5.84 -18.93
N GLN A 296 -12.49 5.33 -18.38
CA GLN A 296 -12.55 4.08 -17.65
C GLN A 296 -13.27 3.02 -18.47
N LEU A 297 -12.65 1.86 -18.58
CA LEU A 297 -13.22 0.65 -19.12
C LEU A 297 -13.73 -0.21 -17.95
N LEU A 298 -15.01 -0.48 -17.93
CA LEU A 298 -15.71 -1.27 -16.91
C LEU A 298 -16.20 -2.58 -17.52
N ASN A 299 -16.35 -3.62 -16.71
CA ASN A 299 -17.09 -4.82 -17.11
C ASN A 299 -18.61 -4.58 -17.02
N GLU A 300 -19.40 -5.60 -17.37
CA GLU A 300 -20.86 -5.55 -17.30
C GLU A 300 -21.41 -5.15 -15.91
N SER A 301 -20.78 -5.65 -14.85
CA SER A 301 -21.14 -5.38 -13.44
C SER A 301 -20.64 -4.03 -12.93
N GLY A 302 -20.00 -3.21 -13.76
CA GLY A 302 -19.48 -1.89 -13.39
C GLY A 302 -18.15 -1.93 -12.61
N LYS A 303 -17.50 -3.10 -12.51
CA LYS A 303 -16.14 -3.22 -11.95
C LYS A 303 -15.14 -2.63 -12.94
N LEU A 304 -14.21 -1.81 -12.43
CA LEU A 304 -13.13 -1.22 -13.21
C LEU A 304 -12.19 -2.31 -13.76
N LEU A 305 -12.00 -2.31 -15.08
CA LEU A 305 -11.02 -3.15 -15.77
C LEU A 305 -9.74 -2.36 -16.03
N GLN A 306 -9.86 -1.18 -16.64
CA GLN A 306 -8.73 -0.29 -16.94
C GLN A 306 -9.15 1.17 -16.83
N GLU A 307 -8.20 2.04 -16.50
CA GLU A 307 -8.39 3.48 -16.41
C GLU A 307 -7.24 4.18 -17.14
N LYS A 308 -7.58 5.18 -17.94
CA LYS A 308 -6.62 6.12 -18.54
C LYS A 308 -6.97 7.52 -18.11
N THR A 309 -6.06 8.15 -17.39
CA THR A 309 -6.14 9.55 -16.96
C THR A 309 -5.36 10.44 -17.92
N GLY A 310 -5.67 11.74 -17.95
CA GLY A 310 -4.95 12.68 -18.81
C GLY A 310 -5.24 12.48 -20.31
N VAL A 311 -6.39 11.91 -20.66
CA VAL A 311 -6.73 11.63 -22.05
C VAL A 311 -7.26 12.91 -22.70
N HIS A 312 -6.56 13.40 -23.71
CA HIS A 312 -6.98 14.52 -24.55
C HIS A 312 -7.70 14.03 -25.82
N SER A 313 -8.18 14.97 -26.64
CA SER A 313 -8.72 14.66 -27.97
C SER A 313 -7.73 13.81 -28.78
N GLY A 314 -8.18 12.65 -29.26
CA GLY A 314 -7.37 11.73 -30.06
C GLY A 314 -7.62 10.25 -29.77
N VAL A 315 -6.74 9.42 -30.33
CA VAL A 315 -6.86 7.96 -30.27
C VAL A 315 -6.33 7.42 -28.94
N CYS A 316 -7.23 6.80 -28.18
CA CYS A 316 -6.94 6.12 -26.93
C CYS A 316 -7.10 4.60 -27.12
N ARG A 317 -6.07 3.82 -26.76
CA ARG A 317 -6.07 2.35 -26.91
C ARG A 317 -6.18 1.65 -25.56
N PHE A 318 -7.01 0.62 -25.45
CA PHE A 318 -7.10 -0.28 -24.31
C PHE A 318 -6.72 -1.68 -24.78
N ASN A 319 -5.57 -2.18 -24.36
CA ASN A 319 -5.03 -3.46 -24.79
C ASN A 319 -5.45 -4.56 -23.81
N TYR A 320 -5.40 -5.83 -24.26
CA TYR A 320 -5.64 -6.99 -23.41
C TYR A 320 -6.97 -6.93 -22.62
N VAL A 321 -8.05 -6.52 -23.29
CA VAL A 321 -9.39 -6.46 -22.70
C VAL A 321 -10.02 -7.85 -22.74
N PRO A 322 -10.43 -8.43 -21.60
CA PRO A 322 -10.99 -9.79 -21.58
C PRO A 322 -12.29 -9.86 -22.38
N ALA A 323 -12.55 -11.02 -22.98
CA ALA A 323 -13.80 -11.27 -23.68
C ALA A 323 -15.01 -11.09 -22.74
N GLY A 324 -16.01 -10.32 -23.18
CA GLY A 324 -17.24 -10.06 -22.44
C GLY A 324 -17.85 -8.71 -22.75
N ASN A 325 -18.98 -8.42 -22.10
CA ASN A 325 -19.61 -7.11 -22.18
C ASN A 325 -18.80 -6.09 -21.38
N VAL A 326 -18.42 -5.00 -22.05
CA VAL A 326 -17.68 -3.89 -21.45
C VAL A 326 -18.42 -2.58 -21.65
N LYS A 327 -18.20 -1.63 -20.75
CA LYS A 327 -18.80 -0.28 -20.76
C LYS A 327 -17.70 0.75 -20.63
N PHE A 328 -17.78 1.83 -21.38
CA PHE A 328 -16.92 2.99 -21.18
C PHE A 328 -17.60 4.02 -20.29
N ARG A 329 -16.84 4.60 -19.35
CA ARG A 329 -17.22 5.74 -18.53
C ARG A 329 -16.18 6.84 -18.74
N ILE A 330 -16.64 8.07 -19.00
CA ILE A 330 -15.81 9.25 -19.27
C ILE A 330 -16.16 10.34 -18.27
#